data_AF-A0A2W4VWW9-F1
#
_entry.id   AF-A0A2W4VWW9-F1
#
_cell.length_a   1.000
_cell.length_b   1.000
_cell.length_c   1.000
_cell.angle_alpha   90.00
_cell.angle_beta   90.00
_cell.angle_gamma   90.00
#
_symmetry.space_group_name_H-M   'P 1'
#
loop_
_entity.id
_entity.type
_entity.pdbx_description
1 polymer ?
#
loop_
_entity_poly.entity_id
_entity_poly.type
_entity_poly.pdbx_seq_one_letter_code
_entity_poly.pdbx_strand_id
1 'polypeptide(L)'
;MKRFRDEWIDEWCQENGWTDLFVERCCNYWAFPPSSVMPLPIPNDTLRAIKNAKGMSDDEKVWTLGAIAISCLASIFSYVLQNPLPITCAFGCVAFIVGQLEIEEF
;
A
#
# COMPACT_ATOMS: atom_id res chain seq x y z
N MET A 1 4.41 -5.92 2.52
CA MET A 1 4.55 -4.57 1.93
C MET A 1 4.22 -3.57 3.00
N LYS A 2 5.12 -2.63 3.31
CA LYS A 2 4.76 -1.45 4.08
C LYS A 2 3.94 -0.52 3.19
N ARG A 3 2.66 -0.35 3.51
CA ARG A 3 1.71 0.46 2.74
C ARG A 3 1.96 1.96 2.90
N PHE A 4 2.42 2.37 4.07
CA PHE A 4 2.72 3.76 4.39
C PHE A 4 4.14 3.91 4.92
N ARG A 5 4.68 5.11 4.75
CA ARG A 5 5.87 5.51 5.49
C ARG A 5 5.42 5.99 6.86
N ASP A 6 6.00 5.41 7.91
CA ASP A 6 5.61 5.68 9.30
C ASP A 6 5.75 7.19 9.63
N GLU A 7 6.71 7.88 9.00
CA GLU A 7 6.92 9.33 9.09
C GLU A 7 5.69 10.17 8.67
N TRP A 8 4.96 9.78 7.62
CA TRP A 8 3.82 10.57 7.13
C TRP A 8 2.64 10.55 8.10
N ILE A 9 2.52 9.45 8.82
CA ILE A 9 1.45 9.25 9.80
C ILE A 9 1.83 9.95 11.10
N ASP A 10 3.10 9.93 11.46
CA ASP A 10 3.61 10.71 12.60
C ASP A 10 3.42 12.22 12.38
N GLU A 11 3.75 12.72 11.17
CA GLU A 11 3.48 14.11 10.79
C GLU A 11 1.99 14.47 10.94
N TRP A 12 1.08 13.64 10.42
CA TRP A 12 -0.35 13.86 10.55
C TRP A 12 -0.82 13.82 12.01
N CYS A 13 -0.29 12.88 12.81
CA CYS A 13 -0.61 12.78 14.23
C CYS A 13 -0.21 14.06 14.97
N GLN A 14 1.01 14.56 14.75
CA GLN A 14 1.50 15.79 15.38
C GLN A 14 0.65 17.01 14.99
N GLU A 15 0.26 17.14 13.71
CA GLU A 15 -0.59 18.24 13.23
C GLU A 15 -2.01 18.21 13.84
N ASN A 16 -2.54 17.04 14.16
CA ASN A 16 -3.90 16.85 14.67
C ASN A 16 -3.96 16.66 16.20
N GLY A 17 -2.83 16.81 16.90
CA GLY A 17 -2.74 16.66 18.35
C GLY A 17 -2.87 15.21 18.83
N TRP A 18 -2.60 14.24 17.96
CA TRP A 18 -2.50 12.83 18.34
C TRP A 18 -1.08 12.53 18.82
N THR A 19 -0.95 11.66 19.83
CA THR A 19 0.33 11.32 20.45
C THR A 19 0.59 9.82 20.42
N ASP A 20 1.84 9.42 20.63
CA ASP A 20 2.30 8.03 20.76
C ASP A 20 1.84 7.12 19.60
N LEU A 21 2.34 7.38 18.40
CA LEU A 21 2.09 6.54 17.24
C LEU A 21 2.66 5.12 17.47
N PHE A 22 1.77 4.15 17.44
CA PHE A 22 2.08 2.73 17.53
C PHE A 22 1.65 2.01 16.24
N VAL A 23 2.58 1.29 15.63
CA VAL A 23 2.33 0.51 14.43
C VAL A 23 2.16 -0.96 14.82
N GLU A 24 0.95 -1.47 14.64
CA GLU A 24 0.63 -2.88 14.85
C GLU A 24 0.92 -3.71 13.58
N ARG A 25 0.80 -5.04 13.67
CA ARG A 25 0.96 -5.94 12.53
C ARG A 25 0.07 -5.53 11.35
N CYS A 26 0.54 -5.80 10.14
CA CYS A 26 -0.17 -5.55 8.88
C CYS A 26 -0.43 -4.07 8.53
N CYS A 27 0.39 -3.13 9.03
CA CYS A 27 0.25 -1.69 8.76
C CYS A 27 -1.01 -1.06 9.38
N ASN A 28 -1.45 -1.57 10.53
CA ASN A 28 -2.49 -0.93 11.33
C ASN A 28 -1.85 0.15 12.20
N TYR A 29 -2.30 1.39 12.02
CA TYR A 29 -1.77 2.54 12.74
C TYR A 29 -2.71 2.91 13.88
N TRP A 30 -2.15 2.99 15.07
CA TRP A 30 -2.84 3.36 16.29
C TRP A 30 -2.14 4.56 16.91
N ALA A 31 -2.91 5.51 17.40
CA ALA A 31 -2.37 6.64 18.13
C ALA A 31 -3.40 7.13 19.16
N PHE A 32 -2.97 7.97 20.10
CA PHE A 32 -3.84 8.53 21.11
C PHE A 32 -4.46 9.82 20.59
N PRO A 33 -5.80 9.91 20.44
CA PRO A 33 -6.46 11.16 20.12
C PRO A 33 -6.28 12.21 21.22
N PRO A 34 -6.48 13.50 20.92
CA PRO A 34 -6.44 14.55 21.92
C PRO A 34 -7.42 14.24 23.06
N SER A 35 -6.94 14.31 24.30
CA SER A 35 -7.72 14.02 25.52
C SER A 35 -8.21 12.57 25.68
N SER A 36 -7.72 11.62 24.89
CA SER A 36 -8.04 10.19 25.05
C SER A 36 -7.01 9.47 25.93
N VAL A 37 -7.47 8.45 26.67
CA VAL A 37 -6.63 7.59 27.53
C VAL A 37 -6.38 6.22 26.86
N MET A 38 -6.96 5.98 25.69
CA MET A 38 -6.82 4.74 24.92
C MET A 38 -6.39 5.05 23.48
N PRO A 39 -5.45 4.27 22.91
CA PRO A 39 -5.12 4.40 21.49
C PRO A 39 -6.32 3.97 20.65
N LEU A 40 -6.61 4.74 19.61
CA LEU A 40 -7.63 4.43 18.61
C LEU A 40 -6.97 4.15 17.27
N PRO A 41 -7.58 3.29 16.43
CA PRO A 41 -7.08 3.09 15.08
C PRO A 41 -7.27 4.39 14.29
N ILE A 42 -6.26 4.77 13.53
CA ILE A 42 -6.36 5.93 12.65
C ILE A 42 -7.39 5.61 11.56
N PRO A 43 -8.39 6.48 11.32
CA PRO A 43 -9.44 6.22 10.34
C PRO A 43 -8.89 5.92 8.95
N ASN A 44 -9.45 4.92 8.28
CA ASN A 44 -9.05 4.51 6.93
C ASN A 44 -9.16 5.66 5.92
N ASP A 45 -10.16 6.54 6.07
CA ASP A 45 -10.32 7.74 5.23
C ASP A 45 -9.17 8.72 5.38
N THR A 46 -8.68 8.89 6.61
CA THR A 46 -7.49 9.72 6.90
C THR A 46 -6.25 9.11 6.27
N LEU A 47 -6.04 7.79 6.42
CA LEU A 47 -4.92 7.09 5.80
C LEU A 47 -4.97 7.23 4.27
N ARG A 48 -6.15 7.11 3.65
CA ARG A 48 -6.36 7.37 2.21
C ARG A 48 -6.03 8.81 1.83
N ALA A 49 -6.44 9.79 2.63
CA ALA A 49 -6.13 11.20 2.40
C ALA A 49 -4.61 11.48 2.47
N ILE A 50 -3.91 10.90 3.46
CA ILE A 50 -2.45 10.98 3.59
C ILE A 50 -1.77 10.34 2.36
N LYS A 51 -2.24 9.16 1.93
CA LYS A 51 -1.73 8.48 0.72
C LYS A 51 -1.92 9.33 -0.53
N ASN A 52 -3.09 9.95 -0.69
CA ASN A 52 -3.37 10.82 -1.83
C ASN A 52 -2.52 12.09 -1.84
N ALA A 53 -2.18 12.62 -0.65
CA ALA A 53 -1.35 13.82 -0.53
C ALA A 53 0.16 13.54 -0.74
N LYS A 54 0.67 12.43 -0.20
CA LYS A 54 2.11 12.10 -0.18
C LYS A 54 2.54 11.13 -1.30
N GLY A 55 1.60 10.42 -1.91
CA GLY A 55 1.83 9.48 -3.01
C GLY A 55 2.12 8.04 -2.56
N MET A 56 2.82 7.28 -3.39
CA MET A 56 3.12 5.86 -3.15
C MET A 56 4.34 5.67 -2.22
N SER A 57 4.24 4.68 -1.32
CA SER A 57 5.36 4.19 -0.52
C SER A 57 6.47 3.60 -1.40
N ASP A 58 7.71 3.56 -0.92
CA ASP A 58 8.84 3.00 -1.69
C ASP A 58 8.68 1.50 -1.94
N ASP A 59 8.08 0.77 -1.00
CA ASP A 59 7.71 -0.63 -1.20
C ASP A 59 6.68 -0.76 -2.33
N GLU A 60 5.64 0.07 -2.32
CA GLU A 60 4.60 0.07 -3.36
C GLU A 60 5.19 0.38 -4.74
N LYS A 61 6.15 1.29 -4.82
CA LYS A 61 6.88 1.58 -6.07
C LYS A 61 7.66 0.37 -6.58
N VAL A 62 8.35 -0.37 -5.70
CA VAL A 62 9.10 -1.57 -6.09
C VAL A 62 8.16 -2.65 -6.59
N TRP A 63 7.04 -2.88 -5.90
CA TRP A 63 6.06 -3.89 -6.31
C TRP A 63 5.31 -3.53 -7.60
N THR A 64 4.94 -2.26 -7.78
CA THR A 64 4.33 -1.78 -9.03
C THR A 64 5.32 -1.84 -10.19
N LEU A 65 6.59 -1.46 -9.99
CA LEU A 65 7.64 -1.62 -11.00
C LEU A 65 7.84 -3.10 -11.37
N GLY A 66 7.84 -3.99 -10.38
CA GLY A 66 7.90 -5.43 -10.57
C GLY A 66 6.72 -5.95 -11.40
N ALA A 67 5.50 -5.50 -11.11
CA ALA A 67 4.30 -5.85 -11.88
C ALA A 67 4.43 -5.41 -13.36
N ILE A 68 4.89 -4.18 -13.61
CA ILE A 68 5.14 -3.67 -14.97
C ILE A 68 6.19 -4.52 -15.68
N ALA A 69 7.30 -4.84 -15.02
CA ALA A 69 8.36 -5.67 -15.61
C ALA A 69 7.85 -7.07 -15.98
N ILE A 70 7.06 -7.70 -15.10
CA ILE A 70 6.43 -9.00 -15.36
C ILE A 70 5.49 -8.92 -16.56
N SER A 71 4.64 -7.89 -16.64
CA SER A 71 3.73 -7.69 -17.78
C SER A 71 4.49 -7.51 -19.10
N CYS A 72 5.56 -6.71 -19.10
CA CYS A 72 6.40 -6.50 -20.29
C CYS A 72 7.08 -7.81 -20.73
N LEU A 73 7.71 -8.54 -19.80
CA LEU A 73 8.35 -9.82 -20.09
C LEU A 73 7.33 -10.85 -20.62
N ALA A 74 6.16 -10.94 -20.00
CA ALA A 74 5.11 -11.85 -20.43
C ALA A 74 4.58 -11.52 -21.83
N SER A 75 4.46 -10.24 -22.18
CA SER A 75 4.10 -9.82 -23.53
C SER A 75 5.16 -10.24 -24.55
N ILE A 76 6.46 -10.10 -24.24
CA ILE A 76 7.56 -10.52 -25.12
C ILE A 76 7.54 -12.04 -25.30
N PHE A 77 7.44 -12.79 -24.20
CA PHE A 77 7.37 -14.25 -24.24
C PHE A 77 6.14 -14.75 -25.01
N SER A 78 4.98 -14.10 -24.83
CA SER A 78 3.77 -14.45 -25.56
C SER A 78 3.94 -14.25 -27.07
N TYR A 79 4.64 -13.18 -27.49
CA TYR A 79 4.95 -12.93 -28.89
C TYR A 79 5.95 -13.95 -29.47
N VAL A 80 7.04 -14.24 -28.76
CA VAL A 80 8.08 -15.18 -29.22
C VAL A 80 7.57 -16.63 -29.27
N LEU A 81 6.79 -17.04 -28.27
CA LEU A 81 6.26 -18.41 -28.18
C LEU A 81 4.94 -18.59 -28.92
N GLN A 82 4.36 -17.50 -29.46
CA GLN A 82 3.03 -17.47 -30.10
C GLN A 82 1.94 -18.15 -29.25
N ASN A 83 2.05 -18.04 -27.93
CA ASN A 83 1.17 -18.73 -26.97
C ASN A 83 0.61 -17.70 -25.98
N PRO A 84 -0.72 -17.71 -25.70
CA PRO A 84 -1.33 -16.80 -24.72
C PRO A 84 -1.04 -17.15 -23.26
N LEU A 85 -0.52 -18.34 -22.95
CA LEU A 85 -0.30 -18.77 -21.55
C LEU A 85 0.55 -17.82 -20.69
N PRO A 86 1.69 -17.28 -21.17
CA PRO A 86 2.52 -16.37 -20.37
C PRO A 86 1.78 -15.09 -19.95
N ILE A 87 0.95 -14.53 -20.84
CA ILE A 87 0.23 -13.28 -20.55
C ILE A 87 -0.92 -13.52 -19.56
N THR A 88 -1.59 -14.67 -19.62
CA THR A 88 -2.62 -15.04 -18.65
C THR A 88 -2.05 -15.29 -17.26
N CYS A 89 -0.86 -15.89 -17.16
CA CYS A 89 -0.16 -16.04 -15.88
C CYS A 89 0.25 -14.69 -15.30
N ALA A 90 0.80 -13.80 -16.13
CA ALA A 90 1.17 -12.46 -15.70
C ALA A 90 -0.03 -11.65 -15.20
N PHE A 91 -1.19 -11.76 -15.85
CA PHE A 91 -2.42 -11.14 -15.37
C PHE A 91 -2.79 -11.59 -13.95
N GLY A 92 -2.72 -12.90 -13.66
CA GLY A 92 -2.98 -13.42 -12.32
C GLY A 92 -2.00 -12.89 -11.27
N CYS A 93 -0.70 -12.85 -11.60
CA CYS A 93 0.31 -12.29 -10.71
C CYS A 93 0.09 -10.79 -10.45
N VAL A 94 -0.23 -10.02 -11.49
CA VAL A 94 -0.51 -8.58 -11.36
C VAL A 94 -1.76 -8.34 -10.52
N ALA A 95 -2.84 -9.09 -10.76
CA ALA A 95 -4.07 -8.99 -9.98
C ALA A 95 -3.83 -9.28 -8.49
N PHE A 96 -3.00 -10.28 -8.17
CA PHE A 96 -2.60 -10.55 -6.79
C PHE A 96 -1.81 -9.39 -6.16
N ILE A 97 -0.83 -8.84 -6.87
CA ILE A 97 -0.04 -7.69 -6.40
C ILE A 97 -0.94 -6.47 -6.16
N VAL A 98 -1.87 -6.19 -7.09
CA VAL A 98 -2.83 -5.09 -6.97
C VAL A 98 -3.76 -5.30 -5.77
N GLY A 99 -4.30 -6.50 -5.57
CA GLY A 99 -5.15 -6.80 -4.41
C GLY A 99 -4.44 -6.61 -3.07
N GLN A 100 -3.13 -6.82 -3.01
CA GLN A 100 -2.34 -6.53 -1.79
C GLN A 100 -2.10 -5.03 -1.56
N LEU A 101 -2.17 -4.21 -2.63
CA LEU A 101 -1.95 -2.76 -2.61
C LEU A 101 -3.17 -1.97 -2.12
N GLU A 102 -4.37 -2.52 -2.31
CA GLU A 102 -5.61 -1.90 -1.85
C GLU A 102 -5.69 -1.85 -0.31
N ILE A 103 -6.24 -0.75 0.20
CA ILE A 103 -6.49 -0.54 1.62
C ILE A 103 -7.84 -1.16 1.93
N GLU A 104 -7.85 -2.23 2.74
CA GLU A 104 -9.08 -2.90 3.19
C GLU A 104 -10.02 -1.89 3.88
N GLU A 105 -11.27 -1.87 3.44
CA GLU A 105 -12.34 -1.11 4.09
C GLU A 105 -12.86 -1.92 5.28
N PHE A 106 -12.31 -1.66 6.46
CA PHE A 106 -12.89 -2.09 7.73
C PHE A 106 -13.37 -0.89 8.53
#